data_AF-A0A1B8T8P6-F1
#
_entry.id   AF-A0A1B8T8P6-F1
#
_cell.length_a   1.000
_cell.length_b   1.000
_cell.length_c   1.000
_cell.angle_alpha   90.00
_cell.angle_beta   90.00
_cell.angle_gamma   90.00
#
_symmetry.space_group_name_H-M   'P 1'
#
loop_
_entity.id
_entity.type
_entity.pdbx_description
1 polymer ?
#
loop_
_entity_poly.entity_id
_entity_poly.type
_entity_poly.pdbx_seq_one_letter_code
_entity_poly.pdbx_strand_id
1 'polypeptide(L)'
;MALKLKADQTQADALLVDTFLHAWTDADRYHPARIAALDWMIALLYQLAGDPSPPPSDEPWPELPPPDELWPAIHARLPDDEEDSPGLRWPLIIASVVGVLIGAVICLSLLMELRPAT
;
A
#
# COMPACT_ATOMS: atom_id res chain seq x y z
N MET A 1 -7.05 9.77 -15.21
CA MET A 1 -6.41 9.13 -16.37
C MET A 1 -6.80 7.65 -16.46
N ALA A 2 -6.68 6.87 -15.38
CA ALA A 2 -7.12 5.47 -15.34
C ALA A 2 -8.59 5.24 -15.73
N LEU A 3 -9.51 6.14 -15.35
CA LEU A 3 -10.92 6.12 -15.79
C LEU A 3 -11.12 6.29 -17.32
N LYS A 4 -10.09 6.75 -18.04
CA LYS A 4 -10.11 6.78 -19.52
C LYS A 4 -9.62 5.46 -20.12
N LEU A 5 -8.90 4.63 -19.35
CA LEU A 5 -8.30 3.37 -19.76
C LEU A 5 -9.15 2.15 -19.39
N LYS A 6 -10.02 2.28 -18.38
CA LYS A 6 -10.92 1.21 -17.93
C LYS A 6 -12.36 1.70 -17.93
N ALA A 7 -13.27 0.78 -18.28
CA ALA A 7 -14.70 1.07 -18.39
C ALA A 7 -15.43 1.15 -17.04
N ASP A 8 -14.82 0.61 -15.97
CA ASP A 8 -15.38 0.55 -14.62
C ASP A 8 -14.47 1.25 -13.61
N GLN A 9 -15.09 1.94 -12.65
CA GLN A 9 -14.43 2.64 -11.54
C GLN A 9 -13.55 1.67 -10.73
N THR A 10 -14.09 0.49 -10.40
CA THR A 10 -13.35 -0.53 -9.62
C THR A 10 -12.07 -0.97 -10.32
N GLN A 11 -12.13 -1.14 -11.65
CA GLN A 11 -10.97 -1.55 -12.46
C GLN A 11 -9.97 -0.40 -12.62
N ALA A 12 -10.43 0.84 -12.73
CA ALA A 12 -9.58 2.00 -12.77
C ALA A 12 -8.84 2.20 -11.44
N ASP A 13 -9.51 1.98 -10.31
CA ASP A 13 -8.93 2.08 -8.98
C ASP A 13 -7.91 0.96 -8.74
N ALA A 14 -8.23 -0.28 -9.13
CA ALA A 14 -7.28 -1.40 -9.07
C ALA A 14 -6.03 -1.14 -9.92
N LEU A 15 -6.19 -0.60 -11.13
CA LEU A 15 -5.08 -0.24 -12.01
C LEU A 15 -4.20 0.86 -11.40
N LEU A 16 -4.79 1.86 -10.75
CA LEU A 16 -4.04 2.90 -10.04
C LEU A 16 -3.21 2.31 -8.89
N VAL A 17 -3.83 1.48 -8.05
CA VAL A 17 -3.14 0.83 -6.93
C VAL A 17 -1.97 -0.02 -7.43
N ASP A 18 -2.18 -0.83 -8.48
CA ASP A 18 -1.13 -1.67 -9.06
C ASP A 18 0.02 -0.85 -9.64
N THR A 19 -0.29 0.30 -10.26
CA THR A 19 0.72 1.24 -10.76
C THR A 19 1.58 1.81 -9.64
N PHE A 20 0.97 2.21 -8.52
CA PHE A 20 1.71 2.69 -7.35
C PHE A 20 2.59 1.60 -6.73
N LEU A 21 2.08 0.37 -6.62
CA LEU A 21 2.87 -0.76 -6.11
C LEU A 21 4.07 -1.08 -6.99
N HIS A 22 3.90 -1.04 -8.32
CA HIS A 22 5.00 -1.23 -9.26
C HIS A 22 6.03 -0.09 -9.18
N ALA A 23 5.57 1.16 -9.12
CA ALA A 23 6.46 2.31 -8.97
C ALA A 23 7.30 2.23 -7.68
N TRP A 24 6.72 1.71 -6.60
CA TRP A 24 7.45 1.51 -5.33
C TRP A 24 8.41 0.33 -5.40
N THR A 25 8.00 -0.79 -6.00
CA THR A 25 8.81 -2.01 -6.08
C THR A 25 10.03 -1.82 -6.99
N ASP A 26 9.85 -1.10 -8.10
CA ASP A 26 10.88 -0.82 -9.10
C ASP A 26 11.49 0.59 -8.95
N ALA A 27 11.41 1.19 -7.76
CA ALA A 27 11.91 2.55 -7.51
C ALA A 27 13.43 2.68 -7.78
N ASP A 28 14.18 1.58 -7.70
CA ASP A 28 15.61 1.51 -8.03
C ASP A 28 15.90 1.75 -9.53
N ARG A 29 14.91 1.51 -10.40
CA ARG A 29 15.01 1.74 -11.86
C ARG A 29 14.68 3.16 -12.27
N TYR A 30 14.13 3.96 -11.35
CA TYR A 30 13.80 5.36 -11.63
C TYR A 30 15.07 6.22 -11.67
N HIS A 31 15.21 7.01 -12.75
CA HIS A 31 16.32 7.93 -12.93
C HIS A 31 15.82 9.35 -13.24
N PRO A 32 15.88 10.27 -12.26
CA PRO A 32 15.29 11.61 -12.39
C PRO A 32 15.94 12.46 -13.49
N ALA A 33 17.19 12.15 -13.87
CA ALA A 33 17.88 12.83 -14.97
C ALA A 33 17.40 12.37 -16.36
N ARG A 34 16.63 11.28 -16.45
CA ARG A 34 16.18 10.69 -17.72
C ARG A 34 14.70 10.89 -17.99
N ILE A 35 13.89 10.93 -16.94
CA ILE A 35 12.44 11.03 -17.03
C ILE A 35 11.89 11.64 -15.74
N ALA A 36 10.85 12.47 -15.84
CA ALA A 36 10.15 12.95 -14.66
C ALA A 36 9.39 11.80 -13.99
N ALA A 37 9.27 11.81 -12.66
CA ALA A 37 8.59 10.77 -11.90
C ALA A 37 7.16 10.50 -12.41
N LEU A 38 6.45 11.57 -12.79
CA LEU A 38 5.08 11.47 -13.28
C LEU A 38 5.01 10.85 -14.68
N ASP A 39 5.89 11.22 -15.61
CA ASP A 39 5.95 10.58 -16.93
C ASP A 39 6.29 9.10 -16.81
N TRP A 40 7.16 8.75 -15.86
CA TRP A 40 7.46 7.35 -15.54
C TRP A 40 6.24 6.61 -14.98
N MET A 41 5.50 7.22 -14.05
CA MET A 41 4.25 6.65 -13.53
C MET A 41 3.16 6.52 -14.60
N ILE A 42 3.04 7.48 -15.52
CA ILE A 42 2.10 7.42 -16.64
C ILE A 42 2.50 6.29 -17.59
N ALA A 43 3.79 6.13 -17.89
CA ALA A 43 4.27 5.03 -18.71
C ALA A 43 3.94 3.67 -18.07
N LEU A 44 4.14 3.51 -16.76
CA LEU A 44 3.75 2.31 -16.01
C LEU A 44 2.23 2.08 -16.06
N LEU A 45 1.42 3.12 -15.87
CA LEU A 45 -0.04 3.04 -15.93
C LEU A 45 -0.53 2.48 -17.27
N TYR A 46 0.02 2.99 -18.38
CA TYR A 46 -0.34 2.53 -19.73
C TYR A 46 0.17 1.12 -20.01
N GLN A 47 1.39 0.81 -19.57
CA GLN A 47 1.97 -0.53 -19.70
C GLN A 47 1.10 -1.59 -18.98
N LEU A 48 0.67 -1.31 -17.75
CA LEU A 48 -0.21 -2.19 -16.97
C LEU A 48 -1.64 -2.24 -17.55
N ALA A 49 -2.10 -1.15 -18.20
CA ALA A 49 -3.37 -1.13 -18.89
C ALA A 49 -3.38 -1.98 -20.19
N GLY A 50 -2.19 -2.28 -20.76
CA GLY A 50 -2.02 -2.94 -22.04
C GLY A 50 -2.08 -2.01 -23.24
N ASP A 51 -1.99 -0.70 -23.01
CA ASP A 51 -2.14 0.35 -24.03
C ASP A 51 -0.79 1.00 -24.37
N PRO A 52 -0.63 1.54 -25.59
CA PRO A 52 0.58 2.27 -25.96
C PRO A 52 0.72 3.53 -25.11
N SER A 53 1.89 3.71 -24.51
CA SER A 53 2.20 4.88 -23.68
C SER A 53 2.19 6.16 -24.54
N PRO A 54 1.55 7.25 -24.05
CA PRO A 54 1.59 8.53 -24.74
C PRO A 54 3.01 9.14 -24.71
N PRO A 55 3.34 10.04 -25.67
CA PRO A 55 4.58 10.80 -25.59
C PRO A 55 4.63 11.64 -24.31
N PRO A 56 5.83 11.90 -23.75
CA PRO A 56 5.98 12.76 -22.58
C PRO A 56 5.39 14.15 -22.86
N SER A 57 4.78 14.75 -21.84
CA SER A 57 4.17 16.06 -21.97
C SER A 57 5.23 17.15 -21.89
N ASP A 58 5.28 18.04 -22.88
CA ASP A 58 6.11 19.25 -22.85
C ASP A 58 5.47 20.38 -22.02
N GLU A 59 4.24 20.17 -21.54
CA GLU A 59 3.48 21.18 -20.80
C GLU A 59 4.07 21.38 -19.39
N PRO A 60 4.42 22.62 -18.98
CA PRO A 60 5.01 22.86 -17.68
C PRO A 60 4.03 22.48 -16.57
N TRP A 61 4.51 21.66 -15.64
CA TRP A 61 3.70 21.20 -14.51
C TRP A 61 3.21 22.40 -13.68
N PRO A 62 1.97 22.35 -13.15
CA PRO A 62 1.53 23.32 -12.16
C PRO A 62 2.48 23.25 -10.95
N GLU A 63 2.87 24.42 -10.44
CA GLU A 63 3.66 24.50 -9.22
C GLU A 63 2.91 23.79 -8.09
N LEU A 64 3.58 22.83 -7.46
CA LEU A 64 3.04 22.19 -6.27
C LEU A 64 2.97 23.24 -5.16
N PRO A 65 1.86 23.32 -4.42
CA PRO A 65 1.83 24.15 -3.22
C PRO A 65 2.93 23.65 -2.26
N PRO A 66 3.48 24.54 -1.44
CA PRO A 66 4.58 24.19 -0.56
C PRO A 66 4.17 23.07 0.42
N PRO A 67 5.13 22.28 0.94
CA PRO A 67 4.84 21.04 1.68
C PRO A 67 3.92 21.22 2.91
N ASP A 68 3.98 22.39 3.54
CA ASP A 68 3.15 22.81 4.66
C ASP A 68 1.67 23.01 4.29
N GLU A 69 1.37 23.32 3.02
CA GLU A 69 0.02 23.45 2.49
C GLU A 69 -0.52 22.14 1.89
N LEU A 70 0.37 21.24 1.48
CA LEU A 70 0.01 19.93 0.92
C LEU A 70 -0.59 18.98 1.97
N TRP A 71 0.04 18.89 3.14
CA TRP A 71 -0.37 17.93 4.17
C TRP A 71 -1.80 18.13 4.67
N PRO A 72 -2.25 19.37 4.99
CA PRO A 72 -3.64 19.63 5.39
C PRO A 72 -4.65 19.30 4.28
N ALA A 73 -4.32 19.59 3.02
CA ALA A 73 -5.21 19.33 1.88
C ALA A 73 -5.35 17.83 1.58
N ILE A 74 -4.30 17.04 1.84
CA ILE A 74 -4.34 15.57 1.76
C ILE A 74 -5.18 15.03 2.92
N HIS A 75 -4.95 15.50 4.15
CA HIS A 75 -5.71 15.09 5.33
C HIS A 75 -7.20 15.36 5.18
N ALA A 76 -7.59 16.52 4.62
CA ALA A 76 -8.99 16.88 4.41
C ALA A 76 -9.70 16.01 3.34
N ARG A 77 -8.95 15.26 2.53
CA ARG A 77 -9.47 14.38 1.47
C ARG A 77 -9.35 12.90 1.81
N LEU A 78 -8.48 12.53 2.74
CA LEU A 78 -8.52 11.22 3.35
C LEU A 78 -9.82 11.14 4.16
N PRO A 79 -10.64 10.10 4.00
CA PRO A 79 -11.66 9.82 5.00
C PRO A 79 -10.95 9.71 6.35
N ASP A 80 -11.55 10.27 7.40
CA ASP A 80 -11.13 10.09 8.79
C ASP A 80 -11.34 8.62 9.21
N ASP A 81 -10.65 7.68 8.55
CA ASP A 81 -10.59 6.25 8.92
C ASP A 81 -9.79 6.06 10.23
N GLU A 82 -9.58 7.14 11.00
CA GLU A 82 -9.34 7.11 12.44
C GLU A 82 -10.62 6.86 13.25
N GLU A 83 -11.77 6.57 12.63
CA GLU A 83 -12.74 5.66 13.25
C GLU A 83 -12.16 4.23 13.24
N ASP A 84 -11.20 4.01 14.15
CA ASP A 84 -11.14 2.84 15.03
C ASP A 84 -11.87 1.61 14.49
N SER A 85 -11.40 0.99 13.40
CA SER A 85 -12.04 -0.20 12.81
C SER A 85 -12.18 -1.29 13.89
N PRO A 86 -13.35 -1.45 14.54
CA PRO A 86 -13.49 -2.32 15.71
C PRO A 86 -13.38 -3.79 15.29
N GLY A 87 -13.60 -4.05 14.00
CA GLY A 87 -13.63 -5.37 13.41
C GLY A 87 -12.27 -6.07 13.36
N LEU A 88 -11.14 -5.35 13.33
CA LEU A 88 -9.82 -5.96 13.17
C LEU A 88 -9.01 -6.08 14.46
N ARG A 89 -9.26 -5.21 15.45
CA ARG A 89 -8.57 -5.24 16.75
C ARG A 89 -8.90 -6.50 17.56
N TRP A 90 -10.17 -6.87 17.62
CA TRP A 90 -10.62 -8.06 18.36
C TRP A 90 -10.01 -9.37 17.84
N PRO A 91 -9.99 -9.66 16.52
CA PRO A 91 -9.31 -10.83 15.97
C PRO A 91 -7.82 -10.91 16.33
N LEU A 92 -7.10 -9.79 16.29
CA LEU A 92 -5.67 -9.73 16.59
C LEU A 92 -5.38 -9.98 18.09
N ILE A 93 -6.22 -9.42 18.97
CA ILE A 93 -6.15 -9.67 20.41
C ILE A 93 -6.42 -11.16 20.70
N ILE A 94 -7.46 -11.73 20.09
CA ILE A 94 -7.81 -13.14 20.25
C ILE A 94 -6.66 -14.04 19.76
N ALA A 95 -6.12 -13.77 18.57
CA ALA A 95 -4.99 -14.53 18.02
C ALA A 95 -3.76 -14.48 18.93
N SER A 96 -3.45 -13.31 19.49
CA SER A 96 -2.33 -13.14 20.43
C SER A 96 -2.54 -13.93 21.73
N VAL A 97 -3.73 -13.86 22.32
CA VAL A 97 -4.04 -14.58 23.57
C VAL A 97 -4.01 -16.10 23.35
N VAL A 98 -4.61 -16.58 22.25
CA VAL A 98 -4.60 -18.00 21.89
C VAL A 98 -3.16 -18.50 21.66
N GLY A 99 -2.33 -17.72 20.95
CA GLY A 99 -0.92 -18.06 20.74
C GLY A 99 -0.15 -18.20 22.06
N VAL A 100 -0.35 -17.28 23.00
CA VAL A 100 0.30 -17.33 24.33
C VAL A 100 -0.17 -18.55 25.13
N LEU A 101 -1.47 -18.86 25.11
CA LEU A 101 -2.01 -20.02 25.83
C LEU A 101 -1.49 -21.35 25.26
N ILE A 102 -1.42 -21.48 23.93
CA ILE A 102 -0.85 -22.67 23.27
C ILE A 102 0.63 -22.82 23.65
N GLY A 103 1.41 -21.73 23.56
CA GLY A 103 2.82 -21.75 23.96
C GLY A 103 3.01 -22.13 25.42
N ALA A 104 2.19 -21.59 26.32
CA ALA A 104 2.22 -21.92 27.74
C ALA A 104 1.91 -23.40 27.98
N VAL A 105 0.90 -23.96 27.32
CA VAL A 105 0.54 -25.39 27.43
C VAL A 105 1.69 -26.28 26.94
N ILE A 106 2.29 -25.96 25.79
CA ILE A 106 3.43 -26.72 25.25
C ILE A 106 4.60 -26.68 26.25
N CYS A 107 4.96 -25.51 26.77
CA CYS A 107 6.01 -25.38 27.77
C CYS A 107 5.72 -26.18 29.04
N LEU A 108 4.46 -26.18 29.50
CA LEU A 108 4.03 -26.90 30.70
C LEU A 108 4.07 -28.43 30.49
N SER A 109 3.65 -28.90 29.31
CA SER A 109 3.76 -30.31 28.91
C SER A 109 5.22 -30.76 28.88
N LEU A 110 6.11 -29.98 28.26
CA LEU A 110 7.54 -30.29 28.22
C LEU A 110 8.16 -30.30 29.62
N LEU A 111 7.78 -29.36 30.50
CA LEU A 111 8.26 -29.33 31.88
C LEU A 111 7.79 -30.54 32.71
N MET A 112 6.57 -31.02 32.48
CA MET A 112 6.04 -32.21 33.15
C MET A 112 6.70 -33.49 32.64
N GLU A 113 7.03 -33.56 31.35
CA GLU A 113 7.73 -34.70 30.74
C GLU A 113 9.21 -34.76 31.14
N LEU A 114 9.82 -33.61 31.41
CA LEU A 114 11.18 -33.48 31.96
C LEU A 114 11.24 -33.69 33.48
N ARG A 115 10.11 -33.94 34.15
CA ARG A 115 10.09 -34.13 35.61
C ARG A 115 10.67 -35.52 35.93
N PRO A 116 11.81 -35.61 36.66
CA PRO A 116 12.37 -36.90 37.02
C PRO A 116 11.40 -37.63 37.94
N ALA A 117 11.12 -38.91 37.62
CA ALA A 117 10.35 -39.79 38.48
C ALA A 117 11.11 -39.98 39.80
N THR A 118 10.65 -39.32 40.85
CA THR A 118 10.97 -39.66 42.25
C THR A 118 10.14 -40.83 42.70
#